data_AF-A0A2R6CHZ5-F1
#
_entry.id   AF-A0A2R6CHZ5-F1
#
_cell.length_a   1.000
_cell.length_b   1.000
_cell.length_c   1.000
_cell.angle_alpha   90.00
_cell.angle_beta   90.00
_cell.angle_gamma   90.00
#
_symmetry.space_group_name_H-M   'P 1'
#
loop_
_entity.id
_entity.type
_entity.pdbx_description
1 polymer ?
#
loop_
_entity_poly.entity_id
_entity_poly.type
_entity_poly.pdbx_seq_one_letter_code
_entity_poly.pdbx_strand_id
1 'polypeptide(L)' 'MSPSESDSTSPATIVPPTERSCERCGRRERWDDDEQTWRGLTPPGTPHCLHEWDITGTYNPLSEE' A
#
# COMPACT_ATOMS: atom_id res chain seq x y z
N MET A 1 -9.23 -43.94 4.15
CA MET A 1 -9.13 -43.19 2.89
C MET A 1 -8.86 -41.74 3.27
N SER A 2 -7.62 -41.31 3.17
CA SER A 2 -7.21 -39.94 3.47
C SER A 2 -7.44 -39.08 2.22
N PRO A 3 -8.02 -37.88 2.32
CA PRO A 3 -7.93 -36.93 1.22
C PRO A 3 -6.54 -36.27 1.26
N SER A 4 -5.81 -36.40 0.15
CA SER A 4 -4.63 -35.59 -0.16
C SER A 4 -5.14 -34.29 -0.80
N GLU A 5 -5.09 -33.19 -0.07
CA GLU A 5 -5.31 -31.86 -0.65
C GLU A 5 -3.94 -31.23 -0.89
N SER A 6 -3.50 -31.28 -2.15
CA SER A 6 -2.35 -30.52 -2.64
C SER A 6 -2.83 -29.13 -3.00
N ASP A 7 -2.85 -28.23 -2.02
CA ASP A 7 -3.10 -26.81 -2.26
C ASP A 7 -1.91 -26.23 -3.05
N SER A 8 -2.12 -26.05 -4.34
CA SER A 8 -1.16 -25.40 -5.24
C SER A 8 -1.40 -23.89 -5.21
N THR A 9 -1.11 -23.26 -4.06
CA THR A 9 -1.06 -21.80 -3.99
C THR A 9 0.24 -21.30 -4.60
N SER A 10 0.17 -20.70 -5.79
CA SER A 10 1.26 -19.89 -6.34
C SER A 10 1.48 -18.66 -5.45
N PRO A 11 2.73 -18.24 -5.20
CA PRO A 11 2.98 -17.06 -4.37
C PRO A 11 2.43 -15.82 -5.07
N ALA A 12 1.43 -15.19 -4.47
CA ALA A 12 0.94 -13.90 -4.93
C ALA A 12 2.06 -12.86 -4.83
N THR A 13 2.31 -12.14 -5.92
CA THR A 13 3.29 -11.04 -5.93
C THR A 13 2.61 -9.77 -5.44
N ILE A 14 3.08 -9.23 -4.32
CA ILE A 14 2.61 -7.96 -3.75
C ILE A 14 3.38 -6.82 -4.40
N VAL A 15 2.69 -5.93 -5.12
CA VAL A 15 3.27 -4.72 -5.70
C VAL A 15 2.80 -3.51 -4.89
N PRO A 16 3.63 -2.95 -3.99
CA PRO A 16 3.22 -1.78 -3.21
C PRO A 16 3.16 -0.52 -4.11
N PRO A 17 2.31 0.47 -3.77
CA PRO A 17 2.25 1.73 -4.51
C PRO A 17 3.54 2.53 -4.33
N THR A 18 3.95 3.26 -5.37
CA THR A 18 5.10 4.19 -5.33
C THR A 18 4.69 5.64 -5.11
N GLU A 19 3.41 5.94 -5.23
CA GLU A 19 2.82 7.26 -5.01
C GLU A 19 1.52 7.12 -4.22
N ARG A 20 1.26 8.06 -3.31
CA ARG A 20 0.01 8.12 -2.55
C ARG A 20 -0.41 9.55 -2.24
N SER A 21 -1.70 9.73 -1.95
CA SER A 21 -2.28 11.01 -1.55
C SER A 21 -3.06 10.87 -0.25
N CYS A 22 -2.89 11.80 0.68
CA CYS A 22 -3.70 11.86 1.89
C CYS A 22 -5.09 12.39 1.54
N GLU A 23 -6.13 11.59 1.74
CA GLU A 23 -7.51 11.97 1.42
C GLU A 23 -8.04 13.16 2.24
N ARG A 24 -7.45 13.40 3.42
CA ARG A 24 -7.89 14.47 4.32
C ARG A 24 -7.34 15.85 3.96
N CYS A 25 -6.10 15.93 3.46
CA CYS A 25 -5.42 17.20 3.22
C CYS A 25 -4.85 17.35 1.79
N GLY A 26 -4.95 16.30 0.97
CA GLY A 26 -4.42 16.27 -0.39
C GLY A 26 -2.89 16.18 -0.48
N ARG A 27 -2.17 15.99 0.63
CA ARG A 27 -0.70 15.86 0.59
C ARG A 27 -0.31 14.64 -0.22
N ARG A 28 0.59 14.83 -1.18
CA ARG A 28 1.15 13.75 -2.01
C ARG A 28 2.48 13.29 -1.46
N GLU A 29 2.71 12.00 -1.52
CA GLU A 29 3.93 11.35 -1.05
C GLU A 29 4.40 10.35 -2.10
N ARG A 30 5.72 10.28 -2.30
CA ARG A 30 6.36 9.30 -3.18
C ARG A 30 7.24 8.38 -2.35
N TRP A 31 7.27 7.10 -2.67
CA TRP A 31 8.24 6.17 -2.12
C TRP A 31 9.64 6.54 -2.61
N ASP A 32 10.58 6.61 -1.67
CA ASP A 32 11.99 6.84 -1.90
C ASP A 32 12.73 5.53 -1.63
N ASP A 33 13.25 4.88 -2.68
CA ASP A 33 13.93 3.60 -2.59
C ASP A 33 15.30 3.71 -1.91
N ASP A 34 15.96 4.87 -2.01
CA ASP A 34 17.28 5.09 -1.40
C ASP A 34 17.16 5.19 0.13
N GLU A 35 16.12 5.88 0.59
CA GLU A 35 15.86 6.08 2.03
C GLU A 35 14.88 5.08 2.62
N GLN A 36 14.32 4.21 1.78
CA GLN A 36 13.29 3.22 2.11
C GLN A 36 12.15 3.84 2.94
N THR A 37 11.67 5.00 2.51
CA THR A 37 10.63 5.75 3.22
C THR A 37 9.76 6.57 2.28
N TRP A 38 8.63 7.08 2.80
CA TRP A 38 7.76 7.99 2.06
C TRP A 38 8.26 9.43 2.19
N ARG A 39 8.50 10.08 1.05
CA ARG A 39 8.87 11.49 0.97
C ARG A 39 7.66 12.34 0.59
N GLY A 40 7.33 13.30 1.46
CA GLY A 40 6.27 14.27 1.21
C GLY A 40 6.67 15.27 0.13
N LEU A 41 5.82 15.40 -0.89
CA LEU A 41 5.93 16.49 -1.85
C LEU A 41 5.39 17.77 -1.17
N THR A 42 6.16 18.85 -1.27
CA THR A 42 5.83 20.15 -0.66
C THR A 42 4.51 20.67 -1.24
N PRO A 43 3.60 21.27 -0.45
CA PRO A 43 3.75 21.74 0.93
C PRO A 43 3.63 20.67 2.04
N PRO A 44 4.19 20.92 3.24
CA PRO A 44 3.97 20.05 4.40
C PRO A 44 2.47 19.97 4.72
N GLY A 45 2.00 18.78 5.12
CA GLY A 45 0.59 18.59 5.48
C GLY A 45 0.27 19.16 6.86
N THR A 46 -1.02 19.20 7.21
CA THR A 46 -1.49 19.81 8.46
C THR A 46 -1.27 18.88 9.67
N PRO A 47 -1.11 19.40 10.90
CA PRO A 47 -0.81 18.62 12.11
C PRO A 47 -1.92 17.63 12.53
N HIS A 48 -3.07 17.62 11.85
CA HIS A 48 -4.16 16.67 12.06
C HIS A 48 -4.28 15.63 10.95
N CYS A 49 -3.24 15.38 10.17
CA CYS A 49 -3.29 14.32 9.16
C CYS A 49 -3.27 12.94 9.85
N LEU A 50 -4.29 12.11 9.60
CA LEU A 50 -4.14 10.66 9.77
C LEU A 50 -3.31 10.13 8.61
N HIS A 51 -2.25 9.37 8.91
CA HIS A 51 -1.47 8.62 7.92
C HIS A 51 -1.88 7.15 8.04
N GLU A 52 -3.08 6.85 7.56
CA GLU A 52 -3.52 5.48 7.34
C GLU A 52 -3.51 5.25 5.82
N TRP A 53 -2.93 4.14 5.39
CA TRP A 53 -2.65 3.87 3.98
C TRP A 53 -3.83 3.24 3.25
N ASP A 54 -4.80 2.68 3.99
CA ASP A 54 -6.07 2.18 3.45
C ASP A 54 -7.19 2.41 4.47
N ILE A 55 -7.64 3.66 4.57
CA ILE A 55 -8.72 4.05 5.48
C ILE A 55 -10.06 3.37 5.18
N THR A 56 -10.21 2.87 3.96
CA THR A 56 -11.43 2.24 3.48
C THR A 56 -11.40 0.72 3.58
N GLY A 57 -10.22 0.11 3.77
CA GLY A 57 -10.03 -1.34 3.71
C GLY A 57 -10.21 -1.93 2.31
N THR A 58 -10.06 -1.12 1.25
CA THR A 58 -10.39 -1.52 -0.13
C THR A 58 -9.16 -1.98 -0.91
N TYR A 59 -7.94 -1.78 -0.40
CA TYR A 59 -6.74 -2.19 -1.11
C TYR A 59 -6.58 -3.72 -1.08
N ASN A 60 -6.55 -4.32 -2.27
CA ASN A 60 -6.24 -5.74 -2.43
C ASN A 60 -4.77 -5.88 -2.87
N PRO A 61 -3.88 -6.46 -2.03
CA PRO A 61 -2.47 -6.66 -2.39
C PRO A 61 -2.25 -7.80 -3.41
N LEU A 62 -3.31 -8.51 -3.81
CA LEU A 62 -3.25 -9.62 -4.74
C LEU A 62 -3.53 -9.11 -6.16
N SER A 63 -2.63 -9.43 -7.09
CA SER A 63 -2.84 -9.17 -8.51
C SER A 63 -3.87 -10.16 -9.06
N GLU A 64 -4.85 -9.71 -9.85
CA GLU A 64 -5.70 -10.61 -10.62
C GLU A 64 -4.90 -11.12 -11.83
N GLU A 65 -4.87 -12.44 -12.02
CA GLU A 65 -4.18 -13.12 -13.12
C GLU A 65 -5.00 -13.10 -14.42
#